data_AF-A0A937I6Z2-F1
#
_entry.id   AF-A0A937I6Z2-F1
#
_cell.length_a   1.000
_cell.length_b   1.000
_cell.length_c   1.000
_cell.angle_alpha   90.00
_cell.angle_beta   90.00
_cell.angle_gamma   90.00
#
_symmetry.space_group_name_H-M   'P 1'
#
loop_
_entity.id
_entity.type
_entity.pdbx_description
1 polymer ?
#
loop_
_entity_poly.entity_id
_entity_poly.type
_entity_poly.pdbx_seq_one_letter_code
_entity_poly.pdbx_strand_id
1 'polypeptide(L)' 'THQAQVAGQGHHHFFVSKDSSPDSSLTSITTLDGDHIVQELARMLGGDNFSDESLAHAQQLVANLN' A
#
# COMPACT_ATOMS: atom_id res chain seq x y z
N THR A 1 -5.24 4.24 -6.47
CA THR A 1 -6.06 5.03 -5.51
C THR A 1 -5.17 5.46 -4.36
N HIS A 2 -5.51 6.54 -3.65
CA HIS A 2 -4.78 7.01 -2.47
C HIS A 2 -5.51 6.73 -1.15
N GLN A 3 -6.74 6.21 -1.21
CA GLN A 3 -7.51 5.84 -0.02
C GLN A 3 -7.26 4.38 0.33
N ALA A 4 -6.79 4.10 1.54
CA ALA A 4 -6.46 2.76 2.00
C ALA A 4 -7.67 1.82 1.97
N GLN A 5 -8.86 2.31 2.31
CA GLN A 5 -10.09 1.52 2.28
C GLN A 5 -10.42 1.06 0.87
N VAL A 6 -10.23 1.93 -0.13
CA VAL A 6 -10.47 1.58 -1.54
C VAL A 6 -9.39 0.62 -2.04
N ALA A 7 -8.13 0.85 -1.68
CA ALA A 7 -7.04 -0.05 -2.04
C ALA A 7 -7.23 -1.45 -1.43
N GLY A 8 -7.72 -1.52 -0.18
CA GLY A 8 -7.99 -2.78 0.51
C GLY A 8 -9.03 -3.65 -0.19
N GLN A 9 -10.02 -3.08 -0.87
CA GLN A 9 -11.06 -3.84 -1.59
C GLN A 9 -10.60 -4.46 -2.92
N GLY A 10 -9.31 -4.35 -3.27
CA GLY A 10 -8.77 -4.91 -4.50
C GLY A 10 -8.59 -6.42 -4.44
N HIS A 11 -8.85 -7.12 -5.54
CA HIS A 11 -8.44 -8.52 -5.71
C HIS A 11 -6.96 -8.66 -6.09
N HIS A 12 -6.40 -7.61 -6.71
CA HIS A 12 -5.01 -7.52 -7.12
C HIS A 12 -4.44 -6.18 -6.69
N HIS A 13 -3.24 -6.20 -6.15
CA HIS A 13 -2.58 -5.01 -5.61
C HIS A 13 -1.29 -4.75 -6.36
N PHE A 14 -1.09 -3.48 -6.72
CA PHE A 14 0.12 -3.01 -7.37
C PHE A 14 0.62 -1.76 -6.66
N PHE A 15 1.91 -1.76 -6.35
CA PHE A 15 2.64 -0.58 -5.91
C PHE A 15 3.25 0.11 -7.12
N VAL A 16 3.06 1.42 -7.22
CA VAL A 16 3.64 2.24 -8.28
C VAL A 16 4.61 3.20 -7.64
N SER A 17 5.88 3.10 -8.01
CA SER A 17 6.94 4.02 -7.58
C SER A 17 7.52 4.78 -8.75
N LYS A 18 8.11 5.94 -8.44
CA LYS A 18 8.83 6.76 -9.40
C LYS A 18 10.17 7.12 -8.80
N ASP A 19 11.23 6.74 -9.49
CA ASP A 19 12.59 7.16 -9.20
C ASP A 19 12.99 8.25 -10.21
N SER A 20 13.30 9.44 -9.72
CA SER A 20 13.69 10.58 -10.56
C SER A 20 15.14 10.97 -10.34
N SER A 21 15.88 11.03 -11.44
CA SER A 21 17.19 11.67 -11.54
C SER A 21 17.05 13.01 -12.29
N PRO A 22 18.07 13.88 -12.32
CA PRO A 22 18.02 15.14 -13.07
C PRO A 22 17.71 14.97 -14.57
N ASP A 23 18.15 13.86 -15.17
CA ASP A 23 18.09 13.64 -16.62
C ASP A 23 16.98 12.68 -17.06
N SER A 24 16.41 11.90 -16.13
CA SER A 24 15.36 10.93 -16.45
C SER A 24 14.53 10.54 -15.23
N SER A 25 13.31 10.07 -15.48
CA SER A 25 12.48 9.42 -14.46
C SER A 25 12.06 8.03 -14.88
N LEU A 26 12.23 7.07 -13.99
CA LEU A 26 11.79 5.69 -14.15
C LEU A 26 10.54 5.45 -13.30
N THR A 27 9.49 4.91 -13.92
CA THR A 27 8.29 4.44 -13.21
C THR A 27 8.34 2.92 -13.13
N SER A 28 8.18 2.39 -11.93
CA SER A 28 8.17 0.95 -11.66
C SER A 28 6.81 0.52 -11.13
N ILE A 29 6.36 -0.67 -11.53
CA ILE A 29 5.13 -1.28 -11.04
C ILE A 29 5.49 -2.65 -10.46
N THR A 30 5.13 -2.87 -9.20
CA THR A 30 5.41 -4.11 -8.48
C THR A 30 4.10 -4.69 -7.96
N THR A 31 3.86 -5.99 -8.16
CA THR A 31 2.72 -6.68 -7.55
C THR A 31 2.94 -6.82 -6.05
N LEU A 32 1.89 -6.59 -5.25
CA LEU A 32 1.90 -6.83 -3.82
C LEU A 32 1.01 -8.04 -3.48
N ASP A 33 1.47 -8.82 -2.51
CA ASP A 33 0.77 -9.99 -1.96
C ASP A 33 0.92 -10.06 -0.43
N GLY A 34 0.04 -10.83 0.21
CA GLY A 34 0.08 -11.14 1.64
C GLY A 34 0.37 -9.92 2.52
N ASP A 35 1.45 -10.00 3.30
CA ASP A 35 1.87 -8.97 4.25
C ASP A 35 2.26 -7.66 3.59
N HIS A 36 2.75 -7.66 2.34
CA HIS A 36 3.11 -6.43 1.63
C HIS A 36 1.88 -5.57 1.33
N ILE A 37 0.71 -6.19 1.13
CA ILE A 37 -0.56 -5.46 1.01
C ILE A 37 -0.86 -4.74 2.33
N VAL A 38 -0.77 -5.46 3.45
CA VAL A 38 -1.04 -4.92 4.78
C VAL A 38 -0.09 -3.76 5.10
N GLN A 39 1.20 -3.91 4.81
CA GLN A 39 2.19 -2.86 5.03
C GLN A 39 1.91 -1.61 4.20
N GLU A 40 1.58 -1.76 2.91
CA GLU A 40 1.27 -0.61 2.07
C GLU A 40 -0.02 0.09 2.51
N LEU A 41 -1.04 -0.67 2.93
CA LEU A 41 -2.26 -0.09 3.50
C LEU A 41 -1.98 0.65 4.82
N ALA A 42 -1.12 0.10 5.68
CA ALA A 42 -0.70 0.77 6.91
C ALA A 42 0.04 2.07 6.60
N ARG A 43 0.93 2.06 5.60
CA ARG A 43 1.62 3.24 5.09
C ARG A 43 0.65 4.27 4.52
N MET A 44 -0.39 3.86 3.80
CA MET A 44 -1.43 4.77 3.30
C MET A 44 -2.25 5.39 4.44
N LEU A 45 -2.42 4.70 5.57
CA LEU A 45 -3.16 5.17 6.74
C LEU A 45 -2.32 6.08 7.66
N GLY A 46 -1.04 5.75 7.87
CA GLY A 46 -0.16 6.36 8.86
C GLY A 46 1.07 7.10 8.31
N GLY A 47 1.29 7.07 6.99
CA GLY A 47 2.50 7.59 6.36
C GLY A 47 3.69 6.61 6.41
N ASP A 48 4.86 7.07 5.99
CA ASP A 48 6.05 6.22 5.84
C ASP A 48 6.58 5.63 7.17
N ASN A 49 6.28 6.28 8.30
CA ASN A 49 6.57 5.79 9.65
C ASN A 49 5.27 5.38 10.37
N PHE A 50 4.49 4.49 9.76
CA PHE A 50 3.20 4.05 10.29
C PHE A 50 3.36 3.36 11.67
N SER A 51 2.32 3.51 12.51
CA SER A 51 2.31 2.97 13.87
C SER A 51 1.70 1.56 13.94
N ASP A 52 1.80 0.92 15.10
CA ASP A 52 1.15 -0.37 15.39
C ASP A 52 -0.38 -0.28 15.21
N GLU A 53 -1.01 0.85 15.55
CA GLU A 53 -2.44 1.07 15.33
C GLU A 53 -2.78 1.13 13.84
N SER A 54 -1.91 1.76 13.03
CA SER A 54 -2.08 1.83 11.58
C SER A 54 -1.97 0.44 10.95
N LEU A 55 -1.05 -0.38 11.45
CA LEU A 55 -0.89 -1.78 11.03
C LEU A 55 -2.11 -2.63 11.41
N ALA A 56 -2.59 -2.50 12.64
CA ALA A 56 -3.78 -3.23 13.11
C ALA A 56 -5.02 -2.86 12.28
N HIS A 57 -5.20 -1.57 11.95
CA HIS A 57 -6.31 -1.13 11.10
C HIS A 57 -6.16 -1.66 9.66
N ALA A 58 -4.95 -1.66 9.09
CA ALA A 58 -4.70 -2.26 7.78
C ALA A 58 -5.04 -3.76 7.74
N GLN A 59 -4.67 -4.51 8.78
CA GLN A 59 -5.03 -5.94 8.91
C GLN A 59 -6.55 -6.15 8.91
N GLN A 60 -7.31 -5.28 9.60
CA GLN A 60 -8.78 -5.34 9.58
C GLN A 60 -9.35 -5.08 8.18
N LEU A 61 -8.78 -4.15 7.42
CA LEU A 61 -9.22 -3.87 6.05
C LEU A 61 -9.05 -5.08 5.12
N VAL A 62 -7.98 -5.86 5.29
CA VAL A 62 -7.74 -7.07 4.50
C VAL A 62 -8.57 -8.26 4.99
N ALA A 63 -8.71 -8.42 6.31
CA ALA A 63 -9.47 -9.53 6.89
C ALA A 63 -10.97 -9.49 6.55
N ASN A 64 -11.53 -8.28 6.37
CA ASN A 64 -12.94 -8.07 6.05
C ASN A 64 -13.31 -8.35 4.57
N LEU A 65 -12.41 -8.93 3.78
CA LEU A 65 -12.63 -9.27 2.36
C LEU A 65 -13.11 -10.71 2.13
N ASN A 66 -13.57 -11.39 3.19
CA ASN A 66 -14.11 -12.75 3.14
C ASN A 66 -15.64 -12.75 3.22
#